data_AF-A0A7Y4QTG8-F1
#
_entry.id   AF-A0A7Y4QTG8-F1
#
_cell.length_a   1.000
_cell.length_b   1.000
_cell.length_c   1.000
_cell.angle_alpha   90.00
_cell.angle_beta   90.00
_cell.angle_gamma   90.00
#
_symmetry.space_group_name_H-M   'P 1'
#
loop_
_entity.id
_entity.type
_entity.pdbx_description
1 polymer ?
#
loop_
_entity_poly.entity_id
_entity_poly.type
_entity_poly.pdbx_seq_one_letter_code
_entity_poly.pdbx_strand_id
1 'polypeptide(L)'
;MLKTSVFQLQLVCPGCNNNIAVSGITDTDTCQNCGKNVSVSTVINDKMFGIMHKEKYMNGFLSGGIEQIGGAGAYKLVYSSGQPFCEECFTVIDEESAMNAINSGKTFSCPNCSHKMPVRAADAILKEFHPKAVGVLNDSFGKDYAEKNTEKESLLVFKCMTCGAGLELSDDTDRKIKCKYCDNENYLPDSIWMKLHPDKEVQPLFVILDLSEAELKGSIDYFLNVTALNVFSKHFINFIKEYFEKPFVTPAFLSWLKSFLSAKNNEEISFNMDITKIQKYFYDNLRLGLSSHPVELRITAAEFGNGLPIELQKELSGDPDEKVRIALAKNTGLKKEIIKKLQADSSNAVQTEAKKLKTGFFKGLFG
;
A
#
# COMPACT_ATOMS: atom_id res chain seq x y z
N MET A 1 6.20 -12.09 -7.33
CA MET A 1 5.68 -12.20 -5.94
C MET A 1 4.67 -11.10 -5.74
N LEU A 2 3.53 -11.40 -5.14
CA LEU A 2 2.47 -10.41 -4.96
C LEU A 2 2.77 -9.47 -3.78
N LYS A 3 2.57 -8.18 -4.02
CA LYS A 3 2.57 -7.10 -3.02
C LYS A 3 1.34 -6.25 -3.23
N THR A 4 0.68 -5.86 -2.16
CA THR A 4 -0.42 -4.88 -2.22
C THR A 4 0.07 -3.50 -1.79
N SER A 5 -0.31 -2.49 -2.57
CA SER A 5 -0.16 -1.08 -2.23
C SER A 5 -1.56 -0.47 -2.09
N VAL A 6 -1.82 0.15 -0.95
CA VAL A 6 -3.13 0.74 -0.61
C VAL A 6 -3.08 2.23 -0.89
N PHE A 7 -4.12 2.77 -1.54
CA PHE A 7 -4.23 4.19 -1.84
C PHE A 7 -5.61 4.73 -1.46
N GLN A 8 -5.65 5.88 -0.84
CA GLN A 8 -6.85 6.68 -0.61
C GLN A 8 -6.59 8.06 -1.19
N LEU A 9 -7.37 8.43 -2.22
CA LEU A 9 -7.13 9.63 -3.00
C LEU A 9 -8.33 10.57 -2.96
N GLN A 10 -8.03 11.84 -2.73
CA GLN A 10 -8.98 12.93 -2.77
C GLN A 10 -8.39 14.07 -3.61
N LEU A 11 -9.16 14.62 -4.54
CA LEU A 11 -8.75 15.74 -5.39
C LEU A 11 -9.60 16.97 -5.09
N VAL A 12 -9.10 18.17 -5.39
CA VAL A 12 -9.90 19.40 -5.35
C VAL A 12 -10.44 19.69 -6.75
N CYS A 13 -11.76 19.83 -6.87
CA CYS A 13 -12.39 20.16 -8.14
C CYS A 13 -12.02 21.58 -8.61
N PRO A 14 -11.51 21.77 -9.84
CA PRO A 14 -11.16 23.09 -10.37
C PRO A 14 -12.37 23.93 -10.79
N GLY A 15 -13.60 23.42 -10.62
CA GLY A 15 -14.84 24.15 -10.90
C GLY A 15 -15.40 24.83 -9.66
N CYS A 16 -15.60 24.06 -8.59
CA CYS A 16 -16.23 24.54 -7.36
C CYS A 16 -15.32 24.54 -6.13
N ASN A 17 -14.05 24.15 -6.28
CA ASN A 17 -13.05 24.09 -5.21
C ASN A 17 -13.42 23.17 -4.03
N ASN A 18 -14.36 22.24 -4.23
CA ASN A 18 -14.70 21.21 -3.25
C ASN A 18 -13.89 19.95 -3.48
N ASN A 19 -13.69 19.19 -2.40
CA ASN A 19 -13.03 17.91 -2.46
C ASN A 19 -13.90 16.86 -3.17
N ILE A 20 -13.26 16.01 -3.97
CA ILE A 20 -13.86 14.85 -4.61
C ILE A 20 -13.09 13.60 -4.18
N ALA A 21 -13.81 12.58 -3.71
CA ALA A 21 -13.22 11.28 -3.46
C ALA A 21 -13.00 10.57 -4.80
N VAL A 22 -11.80 10.04 -5.01
CA VAL A 22 -11.50 9.22 -6.18
C VAL A 22 -11.73 7.77 -5.80
N SER A 23 -12.80 7.18 -6.35
CA SER A 23 -13.22 5.81 -6.05
C SER A 23 -12.60 4.76 -6.97
N GLY A 24 -11.72 5.15 -7.89
CA GLY A 24 -11.12 4.24 -8.86
C GLY A 24 -9.98 4.86 -9.68
N ILE A 25 -9.14 4.03 -10.30
CA ILE A 25 -7.99 4.50 -11.08
C ILE A 25 -8.43 4.72 -12.53
N THR A 26 -8.62 5.99 -12.90
CA THR A 26 -9.21 6.44 -14.18
C THR A 26 -8.53 7.70 -14.71
N ASP A 27 -8.85 8.05 -15.96
CA ASP A 27 -8.43 9.31 -16.57
C ASP A 27 -9.22 10.51 -16.06
N THR A 28 -10.53 10.35 -15.90
CA THR A 28 -11.43 11.43 -15.50
C THR A 28 -12.49 10.93 -14.52
N ASP A 29 -12.87 11.80 -13.58
CA ASP A 29 -14.05 11.59 -12.73
C ASP A 29 -14.94 12.85 -12.73
N THR A 30 -16.23 12.67 -12.51
CA THR A 30 -17.21 13.75 -12.46
C THR A 30 -17.33 14.28 -11.05
N CYS A 31 -17.18 15.61 -10.88
CA CYS A 31 -17.37 16.24 -9.58
C CYS A 31 -18.83 16.12 -9.13
N GLN A 32 -19.07 15.38 -8.04
CA GLN A 32 -20.41 15.20 -7.47
C GLN A 32 -21.04 16.50 -6.96
N ASN A 33 -20.27 17.59 -6.81
CA ASN A 33 -20.83 18.87 -6.42
C ASN A 33 -21.22 19.73 -7.61
N CYS A 34 -20.39 19.88 -8.65
CA CYS A 34 -20.65 20.84 -9.74
C CYS A 34 -20.78 20.23 -11.14
N GLY A 35 -20.64 18.91 -11.29
CA GLY A 35 -20.73 18.20 -12.56
C GLY A 35 -19.50 18.35 -13.46
N LYS A 36 -18.52 19.18 -13.08
CA LYS A 36 -17.31 19.36 -13.89
C LYS A 36 -16.45 18.08 -13.90
N ASN A 37 -16.00 17.69 -15.09
CA ASN A 37 -14.99 16.65 -15.26
C ASN A 37 -13.65 17.07 -14.69
N VAL A 38 -13.06 16.20 -13.87
CA VAL A 38 -11.76 16.37 -13.24
C VAL A 38 -10.79 15.34 -13.80
N SER A 39 -9.66 15.80 -14.33
CA SER A 39 -8.58 14.93 -14.83
C SER A 39 -7.86 14.27 -13.67
N VAL A 40 -8.15 13.00 -13.43
CA VAL A 40 -7.58 12.18 -12.36
C VAL A 40 -6.16 11.76 -12.72
N SER A 41 -5.95 11.21 -13.93
CA SER A 41 -4.63 10.72 -14.37
C SER A 41 -3.57 11.82 -14.38
N THR A 42 -3.91 13.04 -14.82
CA THR A 42 -3.00 14.20 -14.77
C THR A 42 -2.52 14.50 -13.34
N VAL A 43 -3.41 14.47 -12.35
CA VAL A 43 -2.99 14.74 -10.96
C VAL A 43 -2.13 13.60 -10.43
N ILE A 44 -2.50 12.35 -10.74
CA ILE A 44 -1.78 11.17 -10.29
C ILE A 44 -0.37 11.08 -10.92
N ASN A 45 -0.26 11.25 -12.23
CA ASN A 45 0.98 11.03 -12.95
C ASN A 45 1.91 12.25 -12.89
N ASP A 46 1.38 13.46 -12.98
CA ASP A 46 2.22 14.67 -13.09
C ASP A 46 2.53 15.30 -11.73
N LYS A 47 1.66 15.12 -10.71
CA LYS A 47 1.74 15.88 -9.45
C LYS A 47 1.99 15.06 -8.20
N MET A 48 1.53 13.81 -8.13
CA MET A 48 1.57 13.04 -6.88
C MET A 48 2.97 12.56 -6.48
N PHE A 49 3.86 12.32 -7.46
CA PHE A 49 5.20 11.79 -7.18
C PHE A 49 6.34 12.74 -7.56
N GLY A 50 6.04 13.86 -8.25
CA GLY A 50 7.01 14.91 -8.56
C GLY A 50 8.31 14.38 -9.19
N ILE A 51 9.46 14.70 -8.57
CA ILE A 51 10.80 14.25 -8.99
C ILE A 51 11.14 12.81 -8.58
N MET A 52 10.25 12.11 -7.87
CA MET A 52 10.54 10.75 -7.39
C MET A 52 10.29 9.72 -8.48
N HIS A 53 11.13 8.69 -8.53
CA HIS A 53 10.84 7.50 -9.32
C HIS A 53 9.65 6.74 -8.72
N LYS A 54 8.43 7.13 -9.14
CA LYS A 54 7.12 6.62 -8.70
C LYS A 54 7.13 5.10 -8.45
N GLU A 55 7.62 4.33 -9.41
CA GLU A 55 7.63 2.87 -9.34
C GLU A 55 8.54 2.35 -8.21
N LYS A 56 9.75 2.90 -8.09
CA LYS A 56 10.69 2.52 -7.03
C LYS A 56 10.13 2.86 -5.65
N TYR A 57 9.40 3.98 -5.56
CA TYR A 57 8.70 4.39 -4.35
C TYR A 57 7.56 3.41 -3.98
N MET A 58 6.69 3.09 -4.93
CA MET A 58 5.52 2.23 -4.72
C MET A 58 5.86 0.75 -4.50
N ASN A 59 7.01 0.30 -5.01
CA ASN A 59 7.54 -1.05 -4.77
C ASN A 59 8.02 -1.24 -3.33
N GLY A 60 8.42 -0.16 -2.65
CA GLY A 60 8.85 -0.19 -1.26
C GLY A 60 7.69 -0.47 -0.29
N PHE A 61 8.02 -1.00 0.88
CA PHE A 61 7.09 -1.06 2.01
C PHE A 61 7.15 0.25 2.79
N LEU A 62 6.22 1.15 2.47
CA LEU A 62 6.14 2.51 3.00
C LEU A 62 4.69 2.87 3.29
N SER A 63 4.47 3.79 4.24
CA SER A 63 3.17 4.41 4.48
C SER A 63 3.30 5.89 4.77
N GLY A 64 2.29 6.68 4.41
CA GLY A 64 2.35 8.12 4.58
C GLY A 64 1.20 8.87 3.93
N GLY A 65 1.27 10.19 4.06
CA GLY A 65 0.32 11.11 3.46
C GLY A 65 1.05 12.20 2.70
N ILE A 66 0.60 12.49 1.48
CA ILE A 66 1.07 13.59 0.66
C ILE A 66 -0.12 14.49 0.39
N GLU A 67 0.02 15.78 0.71
CA GLU A 67 -1.02 16.76 0.49
C GLU A 67 -0.42 17.98 -0.21
N GLN A 68 -1.02 18.36 -1.34
CA GLN A 68 -0.75 19.62 -2.00
C GLN A 68 -1.91 20.57 -1.73
N ILE A 69 -1.65 21.59 -0.89
CA ILE A 69 -2.63 22.59 -0.51
C ILE A 69 -2.60 23.75 -1.52
N GLY A 70 -3.76 24.04 -2.11
CA GLY A 70 -3.97 25.20 -2.99
C GLY A 70 -3.45 25.03 -4.43
N GLY A 71 -4.06 25.78 -5.35
CA GLY A 71 -3.76 25.76 -6.78
C GLY A 71 -4.59 24.73 -7.58
N ALA A 72 -4.56 24.85 -8.91
CA ALA A 72 -5.23 23.90 -9.79
C ALA A 72 -4.59 22.51 -9.62
N GLY A 73 -5.39 21.50 -9.25
CA GLY A 73 -4.94 20.14 -8.99
C GLY A 73 -4.36 19.89 -7.60
N ALA A 74 -4.82 20.63 -6.58
CA ALA A 74 -4.64 20.25 -5.19
C ALA A 74 -5.19 18.84 -4.93
N TYR A 75 -4.49 18.08 -4.09
CA TYR A 75 -4.82 16.68 -3.80
C TYR A 75 -4.40 16.31 -2.39
N LYS A 76 -5.02 15.25 -1.88
CA LYS A 76 -4.61 14.52 -0.69
C LYS A 76 -4.54 13.04 -1.03
N LEU A 77 -3.37 12.47 -0.84
CA LEU A 77 -3.10 11.04 -0.96
C LEU A 77 -2.72 10.50 0.41
N VAL A 78 -3.36 9.42 0.84
CA VAL A 78 -2.85 8.53 1.87
C VAL A 78 -2.49 7.21 1.19
N TYR A 79 -1.31 6.67 1.51
CA TYR A 79 -0.86 5.40 0.94
C TYR A 79 -0.20 4.55 2.02
N SER A 80 -0.28 3.23 1.85
CA SER A 80 0.41 2.28 2.73
C SER A 80 0.74 0.97 2.00
N SER A 81 1.55 0.14 2.63
CA SER A 81 1.78 -1.25 2.20
C SER A 81 1.22 -2.19 3.24
N GLY A 82 0.31 -3.07 2.83
CA GLY A 82 -0.41 -3.97 3.73
C GLY A 82 -1.29 -4.92 2.94
N GLN A 83 -1.79 -5.96 3.59
CA GLN A 83 -2.73 -6.88 2.95
C GLN A 83 -4.06 -6.16 2.65
N PRO A 84 -4.75 -6.53 1.55
CA PRO A 84 -6.07 -6.01 1.29
C PRO A 84 -7.04 -6.40 2.42
N PHE A 85 -8.08 -5.59 2.61
CA PHE A 85 -9.10 -5.87 3.63
C PHE A 85 -10.48 -5.44 3.13
N CYS A 86 -11.51 -6.07 3.68
CA CYS A 86 -12.88 -5.68 3.44
C CYS A 86 -13.16 -4.29 4.04
N GLU A 87 -13.63 -3.33 3.24
CA GLU A 87 -13.92 -1.97 3.71
C GLU A 87 -15.06 -1.91 4.76
N GLU A 88 -15.99 -2.87 4.73
CA GLU A 88 -17.09 -2.97 5.72
C GLU A 88 -16.67 -3.58 7.06
N CYS A 89 -16.09 -4.79 7.04
CA CYS A 89 -15.83 -5.56 8.27
C CYS A 89 -14.34 -5.68 8.64
N PHE A 90 -13.45 -5.04 7.89
CA PHE A 90 -11.99 -5.04 8.08
C PHE A 90 -11.32 -6.42 8.10
N THR A 91 -12.03 -7.45 7.63
CA THR A 91 -11.45 -8.80 7.48
C THR A 91 -10.34 -8.75 6.44
N VAL A 92 -9.17 -9.24 6.81
CA VAL A 92 -8.00 -9.33 5.94
C VAL A 92 -8.25 -10.30 4.80
N ILE A 93 -7.78 -9.95 3.62
CA ILE A 93 -7.86 -10.69 2.38
C ILE A 93 -6.42 -11.00 1.97
N ASP A 94 -6.10 -12.26 1.69
CA ASP A 94 -4.79 -12.60 1.14
C ASP A 94 -4.70 -12.23 -0.36
N GLU A 95 -3.49 -11.96 -0.83
CA GLU A 95 -3.26 -11.52 -2.20
C GLU A 95 -3.65 -12.57 -3.25
N GLU A 96 -3.59 -13.87 -2.94
CA GLU A 96 -3.97 -14.93 -3.88
C GLU A 96 -5.47 -14.96 -4.09
N SER A 97 -6.26 -14.87 -3.02
CA SER A 97 -7.72 -14.73 -3.07
C SER A 97 -8.15 -13.50 -3.86
N ALA A 98 -7.50 -12.35 -3.62
CA ALA A 98 -7.73 -11.14 -4.41
C ALA A 98 -7.43 -11.36 -5.90
N MET A 99 -6.29 -12.00 -6.22
CA MET A 99 -5.91 -12.30 -7.60
C MET A 99 -6.84 -13.29 -8.29
N ASN A 100 -7.36 -14.29 -7.58
CA ASN A 100 -8.33 -15.24 -8.12
C ASN A 100 -9.63 -14.51 -8.55
N ALA A 101 -10.12 -13.57 -7.73
CA ALA A 101 -11.26 -12.75 -8.08
C ALA A 101 -10.97 -11.88 -9.32
N ILE A 102 -9.83 -11.19 -9.33
CA ILE A 102 -9.37 -10.37 -10.47
C ILE A 102 -9.30 -11.20 -11.76
N ASN A 103 -8.66 -12.36 -11.73
CA ASN A 103 -8.47 -13.23 -12.91
C ASN A 103 -9.80 -13.81 -13.41
N SER A 104 -10.71 -14.14 -12.50
CA SER A 104 -12.05 -14.60 -12.87
C SER A 104 -12.90 -13.47 -13.47
N GLY A 105 -12.49 -12.22 -13.24
CA GLY A 105 -13.30 -11.03 -13.52
C GLY A 105 -14.65 -11.12 -12.82
N LYS A 106 -14.71 -11.63 -11.59
CA LYS A 106 -15.89 -11.60 -10.74
C LYS A 106 -15.55 -10.81 -9.50
N THR A 107 -16.55 -10.14 -8.95
CA THR A 107 -16.35 -9.31 -7.77
C THR A 107 -15.99 -10.15 -6.56
N PHE A 108 -15.16 -9.57 -5.71
CA PHE A 108 -14.69 -10.27 -4.53
C PHE A 108 -15.78 -10.17 -3.47
N SER A 109 -16.32 -11.32 -3.05
CA SER A 109 -17.28 -11.40 -1.96
C SER A 109 -16.53 -11.70 -0.67
N CYS A 110 -16.61 -10.79 0.31
CA CYS A 110 -15.98 -10.99 1.60
C CYS A 110 -16.53 -12.27 2.27
N PRO A 111 -15.67 -13.21 2.69
CA PRO A 111 -16.13 -14.46 3.31
C PRO A 111 -16.77 -14.26 4.69
N ASN A 112 -16.51 -13.13 5.35
CA ASN A 112 -17.01 -12.84 6.70
C ASN A 112 -18.36 -12.09 6.69
N CYS A 113 -18.51 -11.03 5.89
CA CYS A 113 -19.72 -10.21 5.86
C CYS A 113 -20.50 -10.23 4.55
N SER A 114 -20.04 -10.96 3.53
CA SER A 114 -20.64 -11.00 2.18
C SER A 114 -20.63 -9.65 1.43
N HIS A 115 -19.94 -8.63 1.93
CA HIS A 115 -19.73 -7.38 1.20
C HIS A 115 -19.04 -7.65 -0.13
N LYS A 116 -19.50 -7.00 -1.20
CA LYS A 116 -18.94 -7.15 -2.54
C LYS A 116 -18.01 -6.00 -2.86
N MET A 117 -16.80 -6.34 -3.27
CA MET A 117 -15.76 -5.41 -3.66
C MET A 117 -15.52 -5.54 -5.16
N PRO A 118 -15.64 -4.44 -5.92
CA PRO A 118 -15.29 -4.41 -7.35
C PRO A 118 -13.85 -4.86 -7.59
N VAL A 119 -13.62 -5.54 -8.72
CA VAL A 119 -12.26 -5.90 -9.16
C VAL A 119 -12.06 -5.47 -10.60
N ARG A 120 -10.81 -5.13 -10.93
CA ARG A 120 -10.37 -4.82 -12.29
C ARG A 120 -9.00 -5.41 -12.55
N ALA A 121 -8.88 -6.17 -13.64
CA ALA A 121 -7.60 -6.64 -14.14
C ALA A 121 -6.80 -5.46 -14.73
N ALA A 122 -5.47 -5.57 -14.75
CA ALA A 122 -4.65 -4.49 -15.27
C ALA A 122 -4.91 -4.20 -16.75
N ASP A 123 -5.33 -2.97 -17.03
CA ASP A 123 -5.45 -2.39 -18.35
C ASP A 123 -4.37 -1.31 -18.57
N ALA A 124 -4.44 -0.59 -19.70
CA ALA A 124 -3.46 0.45 -20.04
C ALA A 124 -3.37 1.54 -18.96
N ILE A 125 -4.50 1.98 -18.41
CA ILE A 125 -4.54 3.04 -17.38
C ILE A 125 -3.88 2.54 -16.09
N LEU A 126 -4.19 1.31 -15.66
CA LEU A 126 -3.57 0.74 -14.47
C LEU A 126 -2.06 0.48 -14.67
N LYS A 127 -1.64 0.14 -15.89
CA LYS A 127 -0.23 -0.03 -16.24
C LYS A 127 0.54 1.29 -16.31
N GLU A 128 -0.10 2.37 -16.74
CA GLU A 128 0.45 3.73 -16.66
C GLU A 128 0.57 4.18 -15.19
N PHE A 129 -0.42 3.84 -14.37
CA PHE A 129 -0.36 4.05 -12.93
C PHE A 129 0.84 3.34 -12.31
N HIS A 130 1.02 2.04 -12.61
CA HIS A 130 2.20 1.27 -12.23
C HIS A 130 2.44 0.08 -13.18
N PRO A 131 3.61 -0.07 -13.83
CA PRO A 131 3.84 -1.12 -14.83
C PRO A 131 3.72 -2.54 -14.30
N LYS A 132 3.99 -2.73 -13.00
CA LYS A 132 3.89 -4.03 -12.31
C LYS A 132 2.51 -4.33 -11.74
N ALA A 133 1.54 -3.43 -11.87
CA ALA A 133 0.18 -3.70 -11.44
C ALA A 133 -0.41 -4.86 -12.26
N VAL A 134 -0.97 -5.86 -11.58
CA VAL A 134 -1.65 -7.00 -12.21
C VAL A 134 -3.16 -6.92 -12.04
N GLY A 135 -3.63 -6.12 -11.08
CA GLY A 135 -5.02 -5.74 -10.94
C GLY A 135 -5.23 -4.85 -9.73
N VAL A 136 -6.48 -4.50 -9.51
CA VAL A 136 -6.90 -3.65 -8.40
C VAL A 136 -8.22 -4.17 -7.85
N LEU A 137 -8.30 -4.19 -6.52
CA LEU A 137 -9.49 -4.49 -5.75
C LEU A 137 -10.05 -3.17 -5.19
N ASN A 138 -11.38 -3.12 -5.10
CA ASN A 138 -12.16 -1.97 -4.67
C ASN A 138 -12.14 -0.76 -5.62
N ASP A 139 -11.95 -1.02 -6.92
CA ASP A 139 -11.94 0.02 -7.94
C ASP A 139 -13.34 0.21 -8.53
N SER A 140 -13.90 1.41 -8.45
CA SER A 140 -15.21 1.75 -9.04
C SER A 140 -15.27 1.63 -10.56
N PHE A 141 -14.16 1.46 -11.28
CA PHE A 141 -14.17 1.10 -12.70
C PHE A 141 -14.22 -0.43 -12.92
N GLY A 142 -14.26 -1.21 -11.84
CA GLY A 142 -14.42 -2.66 -11.85
C GLY A 142 -15.86 -3.12 -12.12
N LYS A 143 -16.03 -4.42 -12.34
CA LYS A 143 -17.26 -5.00 -12.91
C LYS A 143 -18.55 -4.77 -12.11
N ASP A 144 -18.54 -4.73 -10.77
CA ASP A 144 -19.77 -4.46 -10.00
C ASP A 144 -20.31 -3.03 -10.22
N TYR A 145 -19.47 -2.05 -10.56
CA TYR A 145 -19.96 -0.70 -10.86
C TYR A 145 -20.50 -0.62 -12.29
N ALA A 146 -19.83 -1.28 -13.24
CA ALA A 146 -20.33 -1.42 -14.61
C ALA A 146 -21.69 -2.15 -14.66
N GLU A 147 -21.90 -3.16 -13.80
CA GLU A 147 -23.18 -3.88 -13.69
C GLU A 147 -24.23 -3.11 -12.85
N LYS A 148 -23.83 -2.32 -11.84
CA LYS A 148 -24.75 -1.39 -11.14
C LYS A 148 -25.34 -0.32 -12.07
N ASN A 149 -24.61 0.08 -13.12
CA ASN A 149 -25.09 1.05 -14.11
C ASN A 149 -26.06 0.48 -15.15
N THR A 150 -26.32 -0.83 -15.17
CA THR A 150 -27.33 -1.39 -16.10
C THR A 150 -28.72 -1.57 -15.52
N GLU A 151 -28.91 -1.53 -14.19
CA GLU A 151 -30.22 -1.82 -13.57
C GLU A 151 -30.83 -0.65 -12.78
N LYS A 152 -30.20 0.53 -12.76
CA LYS A 152 -30.78 1.69 -12.11
C LYS A 152 -30.44 2.99 -12.83
N GLU A 153 -30.84 3.11 -14.10
CA GLU A 153 -31.15 4.43 -14.65
C GLU A 153 -32.26 5.03 -13.77
N SER A 154 -31.86 5.83 -12.79
CA SER A 154 -32.81 6.51 -11.94
C SER A 154 -33.40 7.67 -12.74
N LEU A 155 -34.36 7.35 -13.61
CA LEU A 155 -35.13 8.32 -14.38
C LEU A 155 -35.89 9.21 -13.40
N LEU A 156 -35.29 10.34 -13.08
CA LEU A 156 -35.87 11.38 -12.25
C LEU A 156 -36.54 12.39 -13.17
N VAL A 157 -37.84 12.59 -13.01
CA VAL A 157 -38.56 13.64 -13.75
C VAL A 157 -38.49 14.93 -12.94
N PHE A 158 -37.84 15.94 -13.51
CA PHE A 158 -37.78 17.30 -12.96
C PHE A 158 -38.63 18.26 -13.79
N LYS A 159 -39.39 19.13 -13.12
CA LYS A 159 -40.26 20.08 -13.81
C LYS A 159 -39.45 21.31 -14.26
N CYS A 160 -39.52 21.65 -15.55
CA CYS A 160 -38.96 22.90 -16.06
C CYS A 160 -39.54 24.10 -15.32
N MET A 161 -38.67 25.00 -14.84
CA MET A 161 -39.06 26.15 -14.03
C MET A 161 -39.77 27.26 -14.84
N THR A 162 -39.74 27.18 -16.16
CA THR A 162 -40.35 28.19 -17.06
C THR A 162 -41.67 27.71 -17.66
N CYS A 163 -41.65 26.61 -18.41
CA CYS A 163 -42.85 26.12 -19.12
C CYS A 163 -43.59 24.99 -18.38
N GLY A 164 -42.99 24.44 -17.32
CA GLY A 164 -43.59 23.35 -16.54
C GLY A 164 -43.52 21.96 -17.19
N ALA A 165 -42.86 21.81 -18.35
CA ALA A 165 -42.67 20.51 -18.97
C ALA A 165 -41.79 19.58 -18.11
N GLY A 166 -42.02 18.28 -18.19
CA GLY A 166 -41.16 17.26 -17.57
C GLY A 166 -39.82 17.14 -18.29
N LEU A 167 -38.74 17.23 -17.53
CA LEU A 167 -37.36 17.01 -17.97
C LEU A 167 -36.92 15.67 -17.40
N GLU A 168 -36.59 14.73 -18.27
CA GLU A 168 -36.01 13.45 -17.89
C GLU A 168 -34.54 13.69 -17.52
N LEU A 169 -34.16 13.27 -16.31
CA LEU A 169 -32.81 13.33 -15.81
C LEU A 169 -32.26 11.91 -15.64
N SER A 170 -30.98 11.79 -15.92
CA SER A 170 -30.15 10.58 -15.86
C SER A 170 -28.82 10.89 -15.16
N ASP A 171 -28.05 9.87 -14.84
CA ASP A 171 -26.78 10.01 -14.10
C ASP A 171 -25.67 10.74 -14.89
N ASP A 172 -25.85 10.94 -16.21
CA ASP A 172 -24.98 11.73 -17.08
C ASP A 172 -25.51 13.16 -17.31
N THR A 173 -26.63 13.53 -16.68
CA THR A 173 -27.22 14.86 -16.84
C THR A 173 -26.37 15.93 -16.16
N ASP A 174 -25.98 16.96 -16.91
CA ASP A 174 -25.30 18.14 -16.36
C ASP A 174 -26.18 18.88 -15.34
N ARG A 175 -25.54 19.57 -14.38
CA ARG A 175 -26.25 20.41 -13.38
C ARG A 175 -27.08 21.53 -14.02
N LYS A 176 -26.79 21.85 -15.27
CA LYS A 176 -27.55 22.78 -16.13
C LYS A 176 -28.11 22.01 -17.32
N ILE A 177 -29.43 21.96 -17.43
CA ILE A 177 -30.13 21.24 -18.51
C ILE A 177 -30.99 22.20 -19.34
N LYS A 178 -30.87 22.12 -20.67
CA LYS A 178 -31.72 22.86 -21.60
C LYS A 178 -33.06 22.16 -21.78
N CYS A 179 -34.17 22.88 -21.58
CA CYS A 179 -35.51 22.35 -21.80
C CYS A 179 -35.77 22.12 -23.30
N LYS A 180 -36.12 20.90 -23.70
CA LYS A 180 -36.44 20.56 -25.10
C LYS A 180 -37.73 21.22 -25.63
N TYR A 181 -38.57 21.78 -24.74
CA TYR A 181 -39.88 22.34 -25.10
C TYR A 181 -39.90 23.86 -25.22
N CYS A 182 -39.15 24.57 -24.37
CA CYS A 182 -39.12 26.04 -24.36
C CYS A 182 -37.72 26.63 -24.47
N ASP A 183 -36.71 25.77 -24.69
CA ASP A 183 -35.29 26.12 -24.81
C ASP A 183 -34.66 26.83 -23.60
N ASN A 184 -35.40 27.00 -22.49
CA ASN A 184 -34.86 27.60 -21.27
C ASN A 184 -33.83 26.69 -20.58
N GLU A 185 -32.76 27.26 -20.05
CA GLU A 185 -31.77 26.57 -19.22
C GLU A 185 -32.27 26.45 -17.78
N ASN A 186 -32.32 25.22 -17.26
CA ASN A 186 -32.76 24.93 -15.89
C ASN A 186 -31.55 24.50 -15.08
N TYR A 187 -31.41 25.07 -13.88
CA TYR A 187 -30.40 24.65 -12.92
C TYR A 187 -31.00 23.63 -11.96
N LEU A 188 -30.35 22.48 -11.82
CA LEU A 188 -30.82 21.42 -10.93
C LEU A 188 -30.55 21.79 -9.46
N PRO A 189 -31.59 21.81 -8.60
CA PRO A 189 -31.42 22.02 -7.15
C PRO A 189 -30.60 20.90 -6.50
N ASP A 190 -29.93 21.21 -5.39
CA ASP A 190 -29.02 20.30 -4.68
C ASP A 190 -29.69 18.97 -4.29
N SER A 191 -30.96 19.01 -3.89
CA SER A 191 -31.72 17.83 -3.49
C SER A 191 -32.00 16.84 -4.63
N ILE A 192 -31.99 17.30 -5.88
CA ILE A 192 -32.11 16.45 -7.07
C ILE A 192 -30.72 16.04 -7.52
N TRP A 193 -29.79 17.00 -7.53
CA TRP A 193 -28.40 16.77 -7.89
C TRP A 193 -27.74 15.69 -7.04
N MET A 194 -27.86 15.74 -5.71
CA MET A 194 -27.31 14.73 -4.79
C MET A 194 -27.98 13.36 -4.92
N LYS A 195 -29.17 13.27 -5.52
CA LYS A 195 -29.82 11.98 -5.81
C LYS A 195 -29.26 11.33 -7.06
N LEU A 196 -28.92 12.13 -8.07
CA LEU A 196 -28.22 11.69 -9.28
C LEU A 196 -26.73 11.44 -9.02
N HIS A 197 -26.14 12.21 -8.10
CA HIS A 197 -24.71 12.26 -7.81
C HIS A 197 -24.45 12.18 -6.30
N PRO A 198 -24.70 11.02 -5.67
CA PRO A 198 -24.49 10.86 -4.24
C PRO A 198 -23.01 11.04 -3.86
N ASP A 199 -22.77 11.57 -2.66
CA ASP A 199 -21.43 11.79 -2.14
C ASP A 199 -20.64 10.47 -2.11
N LYS A 200 -19.42 10.51 -2.68
CA LYS A 200 -18.48 9.40 -2.64
C LYS A 200 -17.62 9.51 -1.38
N GLU A 201 -17.54 8.43 -0.61
CA GLU A 201 -16.56 8.31 0.46
C GLU A 201 -15.16 8.00 -0.10
N VAL A 202 -14.12 8.42 0.62
CA VAL A 202 -12.74 8.09 0.26
C VAL A 202 -12.46 6.64 0.66
N GLN A 203 -12.62 5.73 -0.29
CA GLN A 203 -12.38 4.30 -0.09
C GLN A 203 -10.94 3.90 -0.43
N PRO A 204 -10.40 2.84 0.22
CA PRO A 204 -9.07 2.32 -0.09
C PRO A 204 -9.10 1.55 -1.42
N LEU A 205 -8.20 1.91 -2.32
CA LEU A 205 -7.87 1.19 -3.54
C LEU A 205 -6.71 0.25 -3.27
N PHE A 206 -6.91 -1.05 -3.51
CA PHE A 206 -5.90 -2.07 -3.26
C PHE A 206 -5.26 -2.50 -4.57
N VAL A 207 -4.11 -1.89 -4.90
CA VAL A 207 -3.38 -2.19 -6.14
C VAL A 207 -2.45 -3.36 -5.90
N ILE A 208 -2.68 -4.45 -6.63
CA ILE A 208 -1.87 -5.67 -6.55
C ILE A 208 -0.74 -5.59 -7.57
N LEU A 209 0.50 -5.73 -7.08
CA LEU A 209 1.73 -5.69 -7.87
C LEU A 209 2.36 -7.08 -7.95
N ASP A 210 2.85 -7.47 -9.11
CA ASP A 210 3.73 -8.64 -9.25
C ASP A 210 5.19 -8.19 -9.39
N LEU A 211 5.94 -8.40 -8.31
CA LEU A 211 7.32 -7.93 -8.16
C LEU A 211 8.31 -9.10 -8.07
N SER A 212 9.44 -8.93 -8.72
CA SER A 212 10.63 -9.77 -8.57
C SER A 212 11.46 -9.34 -7.36
N GLU A 213 12.35 -10.24 -6.89
CA GLU A 213 13.30 -9.91 -5.82
C GLU A 213 14.22 -8.73 -6.22
N ALA A 214 14.61 -8.65 -7.49
CA ALA A 214 15.45 -7.57 -8.01
C ALA A 214 14.76 -6.20 -7.94
N GLU A 215 13.44 -6.15 -8.14
CA GLU A 215 12.66 -4.91 -8.03
C GLU A 215 12.49 -4.45 -6.59
N LEU A 216 12.24 -5.39 -5.67
CA LEU A 216 12.19 -5.12 -4.24
C LEU A 216 13.55 -4.63 -3.73
N LYS A 217 14.65 -5.29 -4.11
CA LYS A 217 16.00 -4.85 -3.79
C LYS A 217 16.28 -3.46 -4.36
N GLY A 218 15.94 -3.23 -5.62
CA GLY A 218 16.09 -1.92 -6.27
C GLY A 218 15.29 -0.80 -5.60
N SER A 219 14.18 -1.10 -4.91
CA SER A 219 13.45 -0.11 -4.10
C SER A 219 14.21 0.28 -2.83
N ILE A 220 14.93 -0.66 -2.21
CA ILE A 220 15.78 -0.41 -1.05
C ILE A 220 17.03 0.36 -1.47
N ASP A 221 17.67 -0.03 -2.57
CA ASP A 221 18.82 0.70 -3.10
C ASP A 221 18.43 2.15 -3.45
N TYR A 222 17.26 2.34 -4.09
CA TYR A 222 16.69 3.67 -4.32
C TYR A 222 16.48 4.42 -3.01
N PHE A 223 15.83 3.79 -2.02
CA PHE A 223 15.60 4.39 -0.69
C PHE A 223 16.91 4.82 -0.01
N LEU A 224 17.99 4.04 -0.13
CA LEU A 224 19.28 4.35 0.49
C LEU A 224 20.05 5.47 -0.21
N ASN A 225 19.87 5.60 -1.52
CA ASN A 225 20.70 6.46 -2.37
C ASN A 225 20.00 7.75 -2.79
N VAL A 226 18.68 7.83 -2.63
CA VAL A 226 17.93 9.04 -2.96
C VAL A 226 18.17 10.08 -1.90
N THR A 227 18.91 11.11 -2.31
CA THR A 227 19.32 12.29 -1.55
C THR A 227 18.15 13.17 -1.11
N ALA A 228 16.89 12.75 -1.35
CA ALA A 228 15.72 13.57 -1.13
C ALA A 228 14.96 13.12 0.13
N LEU A 229 15.11 13.92 1.20
CA LEU A 229 14.12 14.21 2.24
C LEU A 229 13.98 13.24 3.43
N ASN A 230 14.06 13.81 4.64
CA ASN A 230 13.59 13.26 5.92
C ASN A 230 12.18 12.62 5.86
N VAL A 231 11.39 12.99 4.85
CA VAL A 231 10.06 12.46 4.54
C VAL A 231 10.09 10.94 4.36
N PHE A 232 11.10 10.38 3.70
CA PHE A 232 11.20 8.93 3.48
C PHE A 232 11.42 8.15 4.77
N SER A 233 12.35 8.60 5.61
CA SER A 233 12.57 8.02 6.93
C SER A 233 11.29 8.05 7.77
N LYS A 234 10.56 9.17 7.73
CA LYS A 234 9.26 9.30 8.39
C LYS A 234 8.23 8.30 7.85
N HIS A 235 8.12 8.16 6.53
CA HIS A 235 7.18 7.24 5.90
C HIS A 235 7.51 5.77 6.17
N PHE A 236 8.79 5.45 6.30
CA PHE A 236 9.25 4.14 6.70
C PHE A 236 8.95 3.85 8.18
N ILE A 237 9.19 4.83 9.06
CA ILE A 237 8.86 4.74 10.48
C ILE A 237 7.35 4.54 10.67
N ASN A 238 6.53 5.28 9.93
CA ASN A 238 5.09 5.10 9.92
C ASN A 238 4.71 3.68 9.51
N PHE A 239 5.32 3.16 8.44
CA PHE A 239 5.09 1.79 7.99
C PHE A 239 5.44 0.77 9.07
N ILE A 240 6.60 0.90 9.72
CA ILE A 240 6.98 -0.01 10.81
C ILE A 240 5.92 0.02 11.91
N LYS A 241 5.47 1.21 12.32
CA LYS A 241 4.46 1.35 13.37
C LYS A 241 3.16 0.64 12.98
N GLU A 242 2.62 0.95 11.80
CA GLU A 242 1.40 0.34 11.27
C GLU A 242 1.54 -1.19 11.11
N TYR A 243 2.69 -1.66 10.61
CA TYR A 243 2.97 -3.08 10.43
C TYR A 243 2.95 -3.83 11.76
N PHE A 244 3.57 -3.31 12.82
CA PHE A 244 3.59 -3.98 14.12
C PHE A 244 2.26 -3.90 14.87
N GLU A 245 1.35 -3.00 14.49
CA GLU A 245 -0.04 -3.03 14.98
C GLU A 245 -0.82 -4.22 14.38
N LYS A 246 -0.56 -4.58 13.11
CA LYS A 246 -1.20 -5.71 12.43
C LYS A 246 -0.19 -6.44 11.51
N PRO A 247 0.67 -7.32 12.08
CA PRO A 247 1.71 -7.98 11.30
C PRO A 247 1.13 -8.90 10.24
N PHE A 248 1.76 -8.91 9.07
CA PHE A 248 1.45 -9.82 7.98
C PHE A 248 2.72 -10.42 7.39
N VAL A 249 2.63 -11.63 6.85
CA VAL A 249 3.78 -12.31 6.24
C VAL A 249 3.40 -12.73 4.83
N THR A 250 4.03 -12.09 3.85
CA THR A 250 3.91 -12.45 2.43
C THR A 250 5.30 -12.75 1.85
N PRO A 251 5.39 -13.52 0.75
CA PRO A 251 6.68 -13.76 0.08
C PRO A 251 7.41 -12.47 -0.30
N ALA A 252 6.68 -11.46 -0.81
CA ALA A 252 7.25 -10.17 -1.16
C ALA A 252 7.77 -9.43 0.08
N PHE A 253 7.01 -9.42 1.18
CA PHE A 253 7.46 -8.79 2.43
C PHE A 253 8.70 -9.47 2.99
N LEU A 254 8.75 -10.81 3.02
CA LEU A 254 9.93 -11.54 3.48
C LEU A 254 11.15 -11.30 2.61
N SER A 255 11.00 -11.29 1.27
CA SER A 255 12.12 -10.97 0.36
C SER A 255 12.63 -9.55 0.57
N TRP A 256 11.72 -8.59 0.69
CA TRP A 256 12.07 -7.21 0.99
C TRP A 256 12.75 -7.07 2.36
N LEU A 257 12.21 -7.71 3.40
CA LEU A 257 12.74 -7.64 4.76
C LEU A 257 14.16 -8.22 4.84
N LYS A 258 14.43 -9.34 4.17
CA LYS A 258 15.79 -9.90 4.06
C LYS A 258 16.77 -8.88 3.48
N SER A 259 16.37 -8.21 2.41
CA SER A 259 17.18 -7.18 1.76
C SER A 259 17.39 -5.96 2.67
N PHE A 260 16.34 -5.51 3.37
CA PHE A 260 16.40 -4.39 4.30
C PHE A 260 17.29 -4.68 5.52
N LEU A 261 17.16 -5.86 6.14
CA LEU A 261 17.89 -6.21 7.35
C LEU A 261 19.37 -6.50 7.09
N SER A 262 19.71 -6.97 5.88
CA SER A 262 21.09 -7.19 5.46
C SER A 262 21.76 -5.97 4.83
N ALA A 263 20.97 -4.93 4.51
CA ALA A 263 21.48 -3.70 3.93
C ALA A 263 22.47 -2.99 4.87
N LYS A 264 23.41 -2.27 4.25
CA LYS A 264 24.40 -1.44 4.90
C LYS A 264 24.26 -0.02 4.35
N ASN A 265 24.71 0.97 5.12
CA ASN A 265 24.78 2.34 4.64
C ASN A 265 25.62 2.36 3.35
N ASN A 266 25.16 3.07 2.32
CA ASN A 266 25.98 3.31 1.13
C ASN A 266 27.10 4.31 1.48
N GLU A 267 28.27 4.16 0.85
CA GLU A 267 29.43 5.06 1.01
C GLU A 267 29.45 6.20 -0.03
N GLU A 268 28.57 6.17 -1.04
CA GLU A 268 28.48 7.23 -2.05
C GLU A 268 27.58 8.41 -1.59
N ILE A 269 28.21 9.60 -1.52
CA ILE A 269 27.70 11.01 -1.54
C ILE A 269 26.73 11.51 -0.43
N SER A 270 27.32 12.34 0.45
CA SER A 270 26.86 13.51 1.24
C SER A 270 25.49 13.61 1.95
N PHE A 271 24.45 12.80 1.69
CA PHE A 271 23.19 12.83 2.46
C PHE A 271 22.50 11.47 2.53
N ASN A 272 23.19 10.46 3.09
CA ASN A 272 22.65 9.11 3.24
C ASN A 272 21.72 9.00 4.45
N MET A 273 20.57 8.34 4.27
CA MET A 273 19.80 7.82 5.40
C MET A 273 20.63 6.77 6.13
N ASP A 274 20.73 6.91 7.44
CA ASP A 274 21.41 5.94 8.28
C ASP A 274 20.50 4.72 8.51
N ILE A 275 20.63 3.71 7.65
CA ILE A 275 19.82 2.50 7.73
C ILE A 275 20.00 1.78 9.06
N THR A 276 21.12 1.98 9.76
CA THR A 276 21.35 1.37 11.08
C THR A 276 20.37 1.91 12.12
N LYS A 277 19.99 3.21 12.06
CA LYS A 277 18.97 3.79 12.94
C LYS A 277 17.59 3.20 12.66
N ILE A 278 17.27 2.99 11.39
CA ILE A 278 15.99 2.44 10.94
C ILE A 278 15.89 0.95 11.30
N GLN A 279 16.95 0.18 11.07
CA GLN A 279 17.06 -1.22 11.51
C GLN A 279 16.94 -1.33 13.03
N LYS A 280 17.62 -0.44 13.78
CA LYS A 280 17.46 -0.38 15.24
C LYS A 280 16.01 -0.14 15.63
N TYR A 281 15.33 0.82 15.01
CA TYR A 281 13.91 1.10 15.27
C TYR A 281 13.03 -0.12 14.95
N PHE A 282 13.30 -0.82 13.85
CA PHE A 282 12.63 -2.08 13.53
C PHE A 282 12.85 -3.13 14.62
N TYR A 283 14.10 -3.35 15.06
CA TYR A 283 14.42 -4.32 16.11
C TYR A 283 13.77 -3.96 17.46
N ASP A 284 13.74 -2.68 17.81
CA ASP A 284 13.09 -2.20 19.02
C ASP A 284 11.59 -2.54 18.98
N ASN A 285 10.91 -2.37 17.83
CA ASN A 285 9.50 -2.77 17.68
C ASN A 285 9.30 -4.30 17.60
N LEU A 286 10.19 -5.03 16.91
CA LEU A 286 10.13 -6.49 16.85
C LEU A 286 10.25 -7.10 18.25
N ARG A 287 11.09 -6.51 19.10
CA ARG A 287 11.27 -6.97 20.48
C ARG A 287 10.00 -6.80 21.30
N LEU A 288 9.25 -5.71 21.08
CA LEU A 288 7.93 -5.51 21.69
C LEU A 288 6.99 -6.62 21.19
N GLY A 289 6.62 -7.54 22.07
CA GLY A 289 5.76 -8.66 21.71
C GLY A 289 6.45 -9.73 20.85
N LEU A 290 7.77 -9.93 21.00
CA LEU A 290 8.53 -10.92 20.23
C LEU A 290 7.82 -12.28 20.12
N SER A 291 7.30 -12.80 21.24
CA SER A 291 6.61 -14.09 21.32
C SER A 291 5.29 -14.15 20.56
N SER A 292 4.62 -13.01 20.33
CA SER A 292 3.35 -12.92 19.58
C SER A 292 3.54 -12.72 18.08
N HIS A 293 4.74 -12.38 17.63
CA HIS A 293 4.99 -12.16 16.21
C HIS A 293 4.95 -13.47 15.40
N PRO A 294 4.69 -13.41 14.09
CA PRO A 294 4.82 -14.57 13.21
C PRO A 294 6.23 -15.18 13.26
N VAL A 295 6.32 -16.52 13.19
CA VAL A 295 7.60 -17.23 13.28
C VAL A 295 8.52 -16.89 12.12
N GLU A 296 7.98 -16.71 10.92
CA GLU A 296 8.72 -16.35 9.70
C GLU A 296 9.39 -14.97 9.83
N LEU A 297 8.73 -14.04 10.52
CA LEU A 297 9.29 -12.72 10.83
C LEU A 297 10.51 -12.86 11.74
N ARG A 298 10.39 -13.66 12.82
CA ARG A 298 11.48 -13.92 13.76
C ARG A 298 12.64 -14.65 13.11
N ILE A 299 12.37 -15.67 12.28
CA ILE A 299 13.37 -16.39 11.48
C ILE A 299 14.15 -15.41 10.60
N THR A 300 13.43 -14.57 9.86
CA THR A 300 14.05 -13.61 8.92
C THR A 300 14.90 -12.59 9.67
N ALA A 301 14.41 -12.07 10.79
CA ALA A 301 15.16 -11.15 11.64
C ALA A 301 16.41 -11.81 12.24
N ALA A 302 16.29 -13.05 12.70
CA ALA A 302 17.39 -13.81 13.29
C ALA A 302 18.51 -14.08 12.28
N GLU A 303 18.18 -14.56 11.08
CA GLU A 303 19.17 -14.95 10.06
C GLU A 303 19.82 -13.76 9.37
N PHE A 304 19.05 -12.73 9.00
CA PHE A 304 19.52 -11.63 8.15
C PHE A 304 19.79 -10.33 8.91
N GLY A 305 19.44 -10.26 10.19
CA GLY A 305 19.59 -9.05 10.99
C GLY A 305 21.05 -8.60 11.12
N ASN A 306 21.43 -7.55 10.40
CA ASN A 306 22.69 -6.86 10.62
C ASN A 306 22.58 -5.98 11.88
N GLY A 307 23.62 -5.98 12.72
CA GLY A 307 23.64 -5.16 13.93
C GLY A 307 22.58 -5.49 14.98
N LEU A 308 22.08 -6.74 15.03
CA LEU A 308 21.09 -7.19 16.02
C LEU A 308 21.49 -6.78 17.44
N PRO A 309 20.65 -6.02 18.18
CA PRO A 309 20.93 -5.66 19.57
C PRO A 309 21.15 -6.90 20.44
N ILE A 310 22.11 -6.83 21.37
CA ILE A 310 22.49 -7.99 22.20
C ILE A 310 21.31 -8.58 22.97
N GLU A 311 20.40 -7.73 23.45
CA GLU A 311 19.21 -8.20 24.15
C GLU A 311 18.26 -8.98 23.24
N LEU A 312 18.09 -8.54 21.99
CA LEU A 312 17.32 -9.30 21.01
C LEU A 312 18.01 -10.62 20.64
N GLN A 313 19.35 -10.66 20.57
CA GLN A 313 20.09 -11.92 20.39
C GLN A 313 19.86 -12.90 21.56
N LYS A 314 19.82 -12.40 22.80
CA LYS A 314 19.55 -13.22 24.00
C LYS A 314 18.14 -13.82 23.97
N GLU A 315 17.16 -13.03 23.56
CA GLU A 315 15.76 -13.46 23.43
C GLU A 315 15.60 -14.47 22.29
N LEU A 316 16.10 -14.17 21.09
CA LEU A 316 16.02 -15.09 19.93
C LEU A 316 16.79 -16.40 20.16
N SER A 317 17.90 -16.38 20.91
CA SER A 317 18.64 -17.61 21.26
C SER A 317 17.93 -18.48 22.30
N GLY A 318 16.85 -17.99 22.90
CA GLY A 318 15.94 -18.76 23.74
C GLY A 318 14.54 -18.90 23.15
N ASP A 319 14.36 -18.58 21.86
CA ASP A 319 13.04 -18.65 21.21
C ASP A 319 12.48 -20.08 21.31
N PRO A 320 11.18 -20.26 21.63
CA PRO A 320 10.58 -21.59 21.71
C PRO A 320 10.65 -22.33 20.37
N ASP A 321 10.61 -21.63 19.24
CA ASP A 321 10.70 -22.25 17.93
C ASP A 321 12.15 -22.55 17.55
N GLU A 322 12.44 -23.84 17.34
CA GLU A 322 13.76 -24.32 16.96
C GLU A 322 14.28 -23.67 15.66
N LYS A 323 13.40 -23.41 14.68
CA LYS A 323 13.80 -22.81 13.40
C LYS A 323 14.31 -21.38 13.59
N VAL A 324 13.77 -20.63 14.54
CA VAL A 324 14.28 -19.29 14.89
C VAL A 324 15.69 -19.40 15.47
N ARG A 325 15.95 -20.38 16.34
CA ARG A 325 17.27 -20.60 16.93
C ARG A 325 18.30 -21.06 15.89
N ILE A 326 17.90 -21.94 14.96
CA ILE A 326 18.73 -22.34 13.80
C ILE A 326 19.04 -21.13 12.92
N ALA A 327 18.04 -20.31 12.61
CA ALA A 327 18.19 -19.10 11.83
C ALA A 327 19.18 -18.12 12.47
N LEU A 328 19.07 -17.92 13.79
CA LEU A 328 20.02 -17.12 14.54
C LEU A 328 21.44 -17.69 14.45
N ALA A 329 21.61 -19.02 14.55
CA ALA A 329 22.91 -19.69 14.46
C ALA A 329 23.60 -19.54 13.08
N LYS A 330 22.90 -19.13 12.04
CA LYS A 330 23.51 -18.77 10.75
C LYS A 330 24.03 -17.33 10.70
N ASN A 331 23.59 -16.48 11.64
CA ASN A 331 23.96 -15.07 11.66
C ASN A 331 25.42 -14.90 12.11
N THR A 332 26.20 -14.16 11.34
CA THR A 332 27.64 -13.97 11.60
C THR A 332 27.96 -12.79 12.52
N GLY A 333 26.96 -11.99 12.88
CA GLY A 333 27.05 -10.82 13.75
C GLY A 333 26.83 -11.10 15.24
N LEU A 334 26.72 -12.37 15.64
CA LEU A 334 26.43 -12.75 17.02
C LEU A 334 27.58 -12.47 17.99
N LYS A 335 27.23 -12.10 19.22
CA LYS A 335 28.21 -12.02 20.32
C LYS A 335 28.66 -13.42 20.76
N LYS A 336 29.91 -13.52 21.21
CA LYS A 336 30.56 -14.79 21.62
C LYS A 336 29.73 -15.59 22.64
N GLU A 337 29.10 -14.90 23.60
CA GLU A 337 28.25 -15.53 24.61
C GLU A 337 26.99 -16.18 24.01
N ILE A 338 26.39 -15.55 22.99
CA ILE A 338 25.22 -16.07 22.29
C ILE A 338 25.60 -17.28 21.45
N ILE A 339 26.76 -17.22 20.77
CA ILE A 339 27.29 -18.37 20.01
C ILE A 339 27.48 -19.57 20.95
N LYS A 340 28.11 -19.37 22.12
CA LYS A 340 28.30 -20.44 23.11
C LYS A 340 26.97 -21.02 23.59
N LYS A 341 25.97 -20.17 23.84
CA LYS A 341 24.63 -20.61 24.22
C LYS A 341 24.02 -21.51 23.15
N LEU A 342 24.07 -21.11 21.88
CA LEU A 342 23.55 -21.89 20.76
C LEU A 342 24.34 -23.20 20.51
N GLN A 343 25.65 -23.21 20.78
CA GLN A 343 26.49 -24.42 20.71
C GLN A 343 26.16 -25.43 21.81
N ALA A 344 25.52 -24.99 22.89
CA ALA A 344 25.02 -25.82 23.98
C ALA A 344 23.48 -25.94 23.97
N ASP A 345 22.82 -25.60 22.85
CA ASP A 345 21.36 -25.68 22.71
C ASP A 345 20.87 -27.13 22.87
N SER A 346 19.64 -27.32 23.33
CA SER A 346 19.06 -28.66 23.46
C SER A 346 18.83 -29.36 22.11
N SER A 347 18.67 -28.60 21.02
CA SER A 347 18.56 -29.15 19.67
C SER A 347 19.92 -29.44 19.05
N ASN A 348 20.10 -30.68 18.58
CA ASN A 348 21.27 -31.07 17.78
C ASN A 348 21.39 -30.28 16.47
N ALA A 349 20.27 -29.85 15.86
CA ALA A 349 20.30 -29.07 14.61
C ALA A 349 20.83 -27.66 14.88
N VAL A 350 20.37 -27.01 15.96
CA VAL A 350 20.88 -25.69 16.38
C VAL A 350 22.38 -25.78 16.70
N GLN A 351 22.80 -26.79 17.48
CA GLN A 351 24.21 -26.99 17.80
C GLN A 351 25.07 -27.17 16.54
N THR A 352 24.57 -27.95 15.57
CA THR A 352 25.29 -28.23 14.32
C THR A 352 25.54 -26.96 13.53
N GLU A 353 24.54 -26.08 13.41
CA GLU A 353 24.71 -24.81 12.74
C GLU A 353 25.64 -23.88 13.54
N ALA A 354 25.44 -23.78 14.85
CA ALA A 354 26.23 -22.90 15.72
C ALA A 354 27.71 -23.30 15.81
N LYS A 355 28.06 -24.58 15.58
CA LYS A 355 29.45 -25.06 15.48
C LYS A 355 30.20 -24.48 14.29
N LYS A 356 29.50 -24.05 13.23
CA LYS A 356 30.12 -23.38 12.07
C LYS A 356 30.58 -21.96 12.42
N LEU A 357 29.98 -21.34 13.44
CA LEU A 357 30.38 -20.02 13.93
C LEU A 357 31.66 -20.12 14.77
N LYS A 358 32.72 -19.42 14.36
CA LYS A 358 34.00 -19.42 15.07
C LYS A 358 33.94 -18.52 16.31
N THR A 359 34.33 -19.04 17.48
CA THR A 359 34.39 -18.28 18.74
C THR A 359 35.82 -17.80 19.09
N GLY A 360 36.47 -16.98 18.26
CA GLY A 360 37.64 -16.20 18.71
C GLY A 360 38.79 -15.92 17.71
N PHE A 361 39.41 -14.76 17.95
CA PHE A 361 40.72 -14.16 17.57
C PHE A 361 41.29 -14.29 16.14
N PHE A 362 41.02 -15.36 15.39
CA PHE A 362 41.65 -15.59 14.08
C PHE A 362 40.98 -14.86 12.90
N LYS A 363 40.01 -13.99 13.15
CA LYS A 363 39.36 -13.20 12.09
C LYS A 363 40.27 -12.11 11.49
N GLY A 364 41.44 -11.85 12.09
CA GLY A 364 42.41 -10.85 11.64
C GLY A 364 43.83 -11.36 11.36
N LEU A 365 44.07 -12.69 11.40
CA LEU A 365 45.42 -13.24 11.17
C LEU A 365 45.62 -13.87 9.78
N PHE A 366 44.54 -14.05 9.01
CA PHE A 366 44.56 -14.58 7.65
C PHE A 366 43.49 -13.93 6.76
N GLY A 367 43.33 -12.60 6.88
CA GLY A 367 42.51 -11.78 6.01
C GLY A 367 43.40 -10.87 5.18
#